data_AF-A0A7L9BWU8-F1
#
_entry.id   AF-A0A7L9BWU8-F1
#
_cell.length_a   1.000
_cell.length_b   1.000
_cell.length_c   1.000
_cell.angle_alpha   90.00
_cell.angle_beta   90.00
_cell.angle_gamma   90.00
#
_symmetry.space_group_name_H-M   'P 1'
#
loop_
_entity.id
_entity.type
_entity.pdbx_description
1 polymer ?
#
loop_
_entity_poly.entity_id
_entity_poly.type
_entity_poly.pdbx_seq_one_letter_code
_entity_poly.pdbx_strand_id
1 'polypeptide(L)' 'MQVRFTCPACKHSHVLDMPETTIHMTCSRTGKALELVLGLGGEVKSKIIGATAETGAAAESQAAEE' A
#
# COMPACT_ATOMS: atom_id res chain seq x y z
N MET A 1 -14.03 -0.70 -1.81
CA MET A 1 -13.71 -1.27 -0.48
C MET A 1 -14.37 -0.40 0.56
N GLN A 2 -15.12 -0.99 1.50
CA GLN A 2 -15.66 -0.23 2.61
C GLN A 2 -14.64 -0.17 3.76
N VAL A 3 -13.98 0.97 3.92
CA VAL A 3 -13.03 1.22 5.01
C VAL A 3 -13.77 1.83 6.19
N ARG A 4 -13.64 1.18 7.35
CA ARG A 4 -14.17 1.68 8.61
C ARG A 4 -13.01 2.09 9.50
N PHE A 5 -12.98 3.34 9.94
CA PHE A 5 -11.94 3.83 10.84
C PHE A 5 -12.50 4.84 11.84
N THR A 6 -11.88 4.90 13.02
CA THR A 6 -12.16 5.95 13.99
C THR A 6 -11.37 7.20 13.59
N CYS A 7 -12.06 8.27 13.24
CA CYS A 7 -11.41 9.51 12.83
C CYS A 7 -10.67 10.14 14.03
N PRO A 8 -9.35 10.37 13.95
CA PRO A 8 -8.59 10.91 15.08
C PRO A 8 -8.97 12.36 15.43
N ALA A 9 -9.55 13.11 14.48
CA ALA A 9 -9.96 14.49 14.66
C ALA A 9 -11.30 14.64 15.41
N CYS A 10 -12.32 13.87 15.04
CA CYS A 10 -13.65 13.96 15.66
C CYS A 10 -13.97 12.81 16.64
N LYS A 11 -13.07 11.82 16.78
CA LYS A 11 -13.22 10.63 17.62
C LYS A 11 -14.44 9.77 17.31
N HIS A 12 -15.07 9.95 16.14
CA HIS A 12 -16.21 9.17 15.68
C HIS A 12 -15.84 8.14 14.60
N SER A 13 -16.66 7.11 14.44
CA SER A 13 -16.47 6.09 13.41
C SER A 13 -16.96 6.59 12.05
N HIS A 14 -16.10 6.54 11.04
CA HIS A 14 -16.43 6.84 9.65
C HIS A 14 -16.39 5.59 8.80
N VAL A 15 -17.26 5.59 7.79
CA VAL A 15 -17.33 4.56 6.76
C VAL A 15 -17.08 5.27 5.43
N LEU A 16 -16.02 4.87 4.73
CA LEU A 16 -15.67 5.41 3.42
C LEU A 16 -15.68 4.27 2.40
N ASP A 17 -16.37 4.47 1.28
CA ASP A 17 -16.19 3.60 0.13
C ASP A 17 -14.99 4.09 -0.67
N MET A 18 -13.88 3.36 -0.55
CA MET A 18 -12.64 3.66 -1.26
C MET A 18 -12.57 2.77 -2.51
N PRO A 19 -12.54 3.33 -3.72
CA PRO A 19 -12.29 2.55 -4.92
C PRO A 19 -10.85 2.01 -4.92
N GLU A 20 -10.54 1.13 -5.86
CA GLU A 20 -9.15 0.77 -6.11
C GLU A 20 -8.35 2.05 -6.36
N THR A 21 -7.30 2.25 -5.58
CA THR A 21 -6.54 3.51 -5.56
C THR A 21 -5.07 3.22 -5.83
N THR A 22 -4.55 3.87 -6.86
CA THR A 22 -3.12 3.83 -7.21
C THR A 22 -2.44 5.09 -6.70
N ILE A 23 -1.37 4.93 -5.92
CA ILE A 23 -0.57 6.00 -5.34
C ILE A 23 0.82 5.94 -5.96
N HIS A 24 1.21 6.99 -6.67
CA HIS A 24 2.58 7.17 -7.14
C HIS A 24 3.37 8.01 -6.14
N MET A 25 4.49 7.49 -5.67
CA MET A 25 5.36 8.16 -4.70
C MET A 25 6.82 7.92 -5.03
N THR A 26 7.71 8.76 -4.50
CA THR A 26 9.16 8.54 -4.63
C THR A 26 9.71 7.99 -3.31
N CYS A 27 10.54 6.95 -3.40
CA CYS A 27 11.23 6.41 -2.23
C CYS A 27 12.31 7.39 -1.77
N SER A 28 12.16 8.00 -0.59
CA SER A 28 13.12 8.98 -0.08
C SER A 28 14.54 8.43 0.15
N ARG A 29 14.69 7.10 0.28
CA ARG A 29 15.99 6.44 0.47
C ARG A 29 16.73 6.16 -0.84
N THR A 30 16.00 5.76 -1.88
CA THR A 30 16.60 5.29 -3.16
C THR A 30 16.35 6.21 -4.33
N GLY A 31 15.48 7.22 -4.18
CA GLY A 31 15.05 8.12 -5.25
C GLY A 31 14.17 7.46 -6.31
N LYS A 32 13.85 6.17 -6.18
CA LYS A 32 13.06 5.43 -7.17
C LYS A 32 11.56 5.76 -7.05
N ALA A 33 10.90 5.88 -8.19
CA ALA A 33 9.45 6.02 -8.24
C ALA A 33 8.78 4.66 -7.94
N LEU A 34 7.77 4.68 -7.09
CA LEU A 34 7.00 3.54 -6.63
C LEU A 34 5.53 3.76 -6.97
N GLU A 35 4.88 2.67 -7.36
CA GLU A 35 3.44 2.55 -7.50
C GLU A 35 2.93 1.66 -6.37
N LEU A 36 2.01 2.18 -5.55
CA LEU A 36 1.24 1.42 -4.59
C LEU A 36 -0.19 1.28 -5.07
N VAL A 37 -0.71 0.06 -5.14
CA VAL A 37 -2.10 -0.23 -5.45
C VAL A 37 -2.79 -0.73 -4.19
N LEU A 38 -3.80 0.00 -3.76
CA LEU A 38 -4.72 -0.39 -2.69
C LEU A 38 -5.91 -1.10 -3.33
N GLY A 39 -5.96 -2.42 -3.23
CA GLY A 39 -7.02 -3.23 -3.80
C GLY A 39 -8.29 -3.26 -2.94
N LEU A 40 -9.36 -3.77 -3.53
CA LEU A 40 -10.69 -3.74 -2.92
C LEU A 40 -10.84 -4.62 -1.66
N GLY A 41 -9.94 -5.58 -1.46
CA GLY A 41 -9.89 -6.46 -0.28
C GLY A 41 -8.99 -5.97 0.85
N GLY A 42 -8.42 -4.77 0.74
CA GLY A 42 -7.43 -4.25 1.70
C GLY A 42 -6.00 -4.74 1.43
N GLU A 43 -5.79 -5.41 0.29
CA GLU A 43 -4.47 -5.77 -0.19
C GLU A 43 -3.67 -4.53 -0.61
N VAL A 44 -2.38 -4.50 -0.25
CA VAL A 44 -1.46 -3.45 -0.67
C VAL A 44 -0.41 -4.09 -1.57
N LYS A 45 -0.40 -3.71 -2.85
CA LYS A 45 0.60 -4.16 -3.83
C LYS A 45 1.54 -3.01 -4.13
N SER A 46 2.85 -3.26 -4.22
CA SER A 46 3.84 -2.23 -4.51
C SER A 46 4.75 -2.64 -5.67
N LYS A 47 5.07 -1.70 -6.55
CA LYS A 47 5.95 -1.91 -7.72
C LYS A 47 6.87 -0.71 -7.93
N ILE A 48 8.11 -0.94 -8.36
CA ILE A 48 9.01 0.13 -8.81
C ILE A 48 8.64 0.53 -10.25
N ILE A 49 8.38 1.81 -10.47
CA ILE A 49 8.06 2.35 -11.79
C ILE A 49 9.34 2.46 -12.62
N GLY A 50 9.31 1.97 -13.85
CA GLY A 50 10.47 1.98 -14.75
C GLY A 50 11.49 0.86 -14.50
N ALA A 51 11.23 -0.05 -13.55
CA ALA A 51 11.91 -1.34 -13.53
C ALA A 51 11.35 -2.17 -14.68
N THR A 52 12.01 -2.10 -15.84
CA THR A 52 11.87 -3.10 -16.90
C THR A 52 11.99 -4.47 -16.24
N ALA A 53 11.04 -5.35 -16.54
CA ALA A 53 10.82 -6.62 -15.84
C ALA A 53 12.10 -7.44 -15.64
N GLU A 54 12.74 -7.26 -14.49
CA GLU A 54 13.64 -8.23 -13.91
C GLU A 54 12.89 -8.89 -12.77
N THR A 55 12.39 -10.09 -13.07
CA THR A 55 11.78 -11.06 -12.17
C THR A 55 12.48 -11.09 -10.82
N GLY A 56 11.75 -10.74 -9.76
CA GLY A 56 12.15 -10.91 -8.37
C GLY A 56 11.01 -11.53 -7.59
N ALA A 57 10.85 -12.85 -7.72
CA ALA A 57 10.14 -13.65 -6.75
C ALA A 57 10.89 -13.60 -5.41
N ALA A 58 10.24 -13.07 -4.38
CA ALA A 58 10.51 -13.34 -2.97
C ALA A 58 9.13 -13.26 -2.29
N ALA A 59 8.37 -14.34 -2.22
CA ALA A 59 8.49 -15.40 -1.21
C ALA A 59 8.54 -14.82 0.20
N GLU A 60 7.44 -15.04 0.93
CA GLU A 60 7.27 -14.83 2.37
C GLU A 60 8.49 -15.29 3.19
N SER A 61 8.82 -14.55 4.25
CA SER A 61 9.48 -15.10 5.45
C SER A 61 9.22 -14.19 6.65
N GLN A 62 8.69 -14.81 7.70
CA GLN A 62 8.49 -14.32 9.06
C GLN A 62 9.77 -13.77 9.72
N ALA A 63 9.61 -12.79 10.60
CA ALA A 63 10.41 -12.57 11.82
C ALA A 63 9.51 -11.73 12.76
N ALA A 64 8.94 -12.24 13.86
CA ALA A 64 9.55 -12.67 15.12
C ALA A 64 10.37 -11.56 15.80
N GLU A 65 9.92 -11.18 17.01
CA GLU A 65 10.52 -10.39 18.12
C GLU A 65 9.47 -9.40 18.66
N GLU A 66 9.06 -9.38 19.92
CA GLU A 66 9.63 -9.87 21.20
C GLU A 66 8.58 -10.57 22.10
#